data_AF-A0A968R140-F1
#
_entry.id   AF-A0A968R140-F1
#
_cell.length_a   1.000
_cell.length_b   1.000
_cell.length_c   1.000
_cell.angle_alpha   90.00
_cell.angle_beta   90.00
_cell.angle_gamma   90.00
#
_symmetry.space_group_name_H-M   'P 1'
#
loop_
_entity.id
_entity.type
_entity.pdbx_description
1 polymer ?
#
loop_
_entity_poly.entity_id
_entity_poly.type
_entity_poly.pdbx_seq_one_letter_code
_entity_poly.pdbx_strand_id
1 'polypeptide(L)'
;MQLKFKILIVTALLCITGLLVMTNLAVTPKEPTWEDVAAESRSGGYKLIGTAELFEKYQQNRDRMLLIDTRQDWEYRTGHIRGAVNFPMEPTGWSRWQKRAALEQFLGKDKERFLVFY
;
A
#
# COMPACT_ATOMS: atom_id res chain seq x y z
N MET A 1 4.53 -2.84 52.22
CA MET A 1 5.01 -1.91 51.16
C MET A 1 5.61 -2.65 49.97
N GLN A 2 6.52 -3.60 50.19
CA GLN A 2 7.20 -4.37 49.13
C GLN A 2 6.27 -5.23 48.24
N LEU A 3 5.21 -5.83 48.80
CA LEU A 3 4.30 -6.70 48.03
C LEU A 3 3.45 -5.94 47.00
N LYS A 4 2.88 -4.79 47.40
CA LYS A 4 2.09 -3.93 46.49
C LYS A 4 2.93 -3.39 45.34
N PHE A 5 4.19 -3.05 45.63
CA PHE A 5 5.15 -2.58 44.62
C PHE A 5 5.49 -3.69 43.60
N LYS A 6 5.70 -4.93 44.05
CA LYS A 6 5.90 -6.09 43.17
C LYS A 6 4.69 -6.36 42.28
N ILE A 7 3.48 -6.27 42.83
CA ILE A 7 2.23 -6.45 42.06
C ILE A 7 2.12 -5.40 40.96
N LEU A 8 2.42 -4.13 41.27
CA LEU A 8 2.37 -3.03 40.30
C LEU A 8 3.37 -3.23 39.13
N ILE A 9 4.59 -3.68 39.43
CA ILE A 9 5.60 -3.96 38.41
C ILE A 9 5.14 -5.09 37.49
N VAL A 10 4.61 -6.17 38.07
CA VAL A 10 4.12 -7.31 37.28
C VAL A 10 2.95 -6.91 36.39
N THR A 11 2.02 -6.08 36.90
CA THR A 11 0.90 -5.57 36.07
C THR A 11 1.39 -4.67 34.95
N ALA A 12 2.32 -3.75 35.23
CA ALA A 12 2.89 -2.89 34.19
C ALA A 12 3.61 -3.71 33.09
N LEU A 13 4.38 -4.73 33.47
CA LEU A 13 5.04 -5.63 32.53
C LEU A 13 4.03 -6.40 31.67
N LEU A 14 2.97 -6.93 32.27
CA LEU A 14 1.90 -7.62 31.54
C LEU A 14 1.15 -6.69 30.58
N CYS A 15 0.92 -5.43 30.97
CA CYS A 15 0.31 -4.44 30.08
C CYS A 15 1.22 -4.11 28.90
N ILE A 16 2.52 -3.92 29.13
CA ILE A 16 3.49 -3.62 28.07
C ILE A 16 3.59 -4.80 27.11
N THR A 17 3.73 -6.03 27.61
CA THR A 17 3.80 -7.21 26.74
C THR A 17 2.49 -7.43 25.98
N GLY A 18 1.34 -7.25 26.62
CA GLY A 18 0.04 -7.30 25.95
C GLY A 18 -0.09 -6.26 24.83
N LEU A 19 0.36 -5.02 25.08
CA LEU A 19 0.40 -3.97 24.06
C LEU A 19 1.34 -4.33 22.90
N LEU A 20 2.51 -4.89 23.21
CA LEU A 20 3.51 -5.27 22.24
C LEU A 20 3.07 -6.47 21.39
N VAL A 21 2.29 -7.39 21.96
CA VAL A 21 1.62 -8.46 21.20
C VAL A 21 0.59 -7.86 20.25
N MET A 22 -0.26 -6.93 20.71
CA MET A 22 -1.27 -6.28 19.86
C MET A 22 -0.65 -5.54 18.66
N THR A 23 0.55 -4.98 18.78
CA THR A 23 1.24 -4.34 17.66
C THR A 23 1.94 -5.33 16.71
N ASN A 24 2.18 -6.57 17.14
CA ASN A 24 2.90 -7.60 16.38
C ASN A 24 2.04 -8.80 15.98
N LEU A 25 0.73 -8.77 16.24
CA LEU A 25 -0.19 -9.76 15.67
C LEU A 25 -0.16 -9.63 14.16
N ALA A 26 0.45 -10.60 13.49
CA ALA A 26 0.39 -10.71 12.04
C ALA A 26 -1.08 -10.89 11.64
N VAL A 27 -1.68 -9.86 11.08
CA VAL A 27 -2.96 -9.99 10.37
C VAL A 27 -2.63 -10.68 9.07
N THR A 28 -2.83 -11.99 9.01
CA THR A 28 -2.68 -12.74 7.76
C THR A 28 -3.66 -12.14 6.75
N PRO A 29 -3.18 -11.50 5.66
CA PRO A 29 -4.08 -10.94 4.67
C PRO A 29 -4.93 -12.06 4.08
N LYS A 30 -6.23 -11.83 3.90
CA LYS A 30 -7.07 -12.74 3.11
C LYS A 30 -6.51 -12.72 1.68
N GLU A 31 -6.12 -13.89 1.17
CA GLU A 31 -5.77 -14.04 -0.24
C GLU A 31 -6.97 -13.63 -1.11
N PRO A 32 -6.85 -12.59 -1.95
CA PRO A 32 -7.96 -12.10 -2.73
C PRO A 32 -8.29 -13.08 -3.87
N THR A 33 -9.57 -13.38 -4.03
CA THR A 33 -10.03 -14.11 -5.22
C THR A 33 -10.11 -13.18 -6.43
N TRP A 34 -10.15 -13.72 -7.65
CA TRP A 34 -10.36 -12.90 -8.84
C TRP A 34 -11.65 -12.08 -8.80
N GLU A 35 -12.70 -12.62 -8.18
CA GLU A 35 -13.96 -11.89 -8.03
C GLU A 35 -13.81 -10.72 -7.05
N ASP A 36 -13.05 -10.88 -5.97
CA ASP A 36 -12.74 -9.79 -5.03
C ASP A 36 -12.00 -8.66 -5.76
N VAL A 37 -10.99 -9.00 -6.57
CA VAL A 37 -10.20 -8.02 -7.36
C VAL A 37 -11.07 -7.31 -8.40
N ALA A 38 -11.93 -8.07 -9.09
CA ALA A 38 -12.85 -7.51 -10.07
C ALA A 38 -13.88 -6.58 -9.41
N ALA A 39 -14.44 -6.96 -8.27
CA ALA A 39 -15.38 -6.14 -7.50
C ALA A 39 -14.73 -4.83 -7.01
N GLU A 40 -13.50 -4.89 -6.48
CA GLU A 40 -12.75 -3.71 -6.05
C GLU A 40 -12.50 -2.76 -7.24
N SER A 41 -12.08 -3.27 -8.40
CA SER A 41 -11.84 -2.42 -9.58
C SER A 41 -13.09 -1.69 -10.06
N ARG A 42 -14.25 -2.35 -10.01
CA ARG A 42 -15.56 -1.75 -10.32
C ARG A 42 -15.93 -0.66 -9.31
N SER A 43 -15.74 -0.92 -8.01
CA SER A 43 -16.02 0.06 -6.95
C SER A 43 -15.07 1.26 -7.00
N GLY A 44 -13.80 1.03 -7.34
CA GLY A 44 -12.77 2.06 -7.43
C GLY A 44 -12.75 2.83 -8.75
N GLY A 45 -13.50 2.37 -9.76
CA GLY A 45 -13.59 3.02 -11.06
C GLY A 45 -12.32 2.93 -11.90
N TYR A 46 -11.52 1.88 -11.71
CA TYR A 46 -10.30 1.63 -12.48
C TYR A 46 -10.38 0.30 -13.23
N LYS A 47 -9.50 0.12 -14.24
CA LYS A 47 -9.41 -1.12 -15.02
C LYS A 47 -8.25 -1.96 -14.52
N LEU A 48 -8.45 -3.28 -14.52
CA LEU A 48 -7.37 -4.23 -14.32
C LEU A 48 -6.57 -4.37 -15.62
N ILE A 49 -5.26 -4.54 -15.50
CA ILE A 49 -4.36 -4.81 -16.63
C ILE A 49 -3.52 -6.04 -16.31
N GLY A 50 -3.45 -6.98 -17.26
CA GLY A 50 -2.63 -8.18 -17.11
C GLY A 50 -1.16 -7.91 -17.43
N THR A 51 -0.26 -8.77 -16.95
CA THR A 51 1.19 -8.63 -17.16
C THR A 51 1.57 -8.56 -18.64
N ALA A 52 0.98 -9.41 -19.49
CA ALA A 52 1.27 -9.44 -20.92
C ALA A 52 0.84 -8.15 -21.64
N GLU A 53 -0.37 -7.67 -21.34
CA GLU A 53 -0.89 -6.42 -21.90
C GLU A 53 -0.07 -5.21 -21.42
N LEU A 54 0.28 -5.17 -20.14
CA LEU A 54 1.14 -4.12 -19.57
C LEU A 54 2.50 -4.10 -20.27
N PHE A 55 3.11 -5.27 -20.47
CA PHE A 55 4.40 -5.39 -21.15
C PHE A 55 4.31 -4.91 -22.60
N GLU A 56 3.27 -5.28 -23.34
CA GLU A 56 3.06 -4.82 -24.71
C GLU A 56 2.95 -3.29 -24.77
N LYS A 57 2.09 -2.68 -23.92
CA LYS A 57 1.94 -1.23 -23.86
C LYS A 57 3.23 -0.52 -23.48
N TYR A 58 3.96 -1.07 -22.51
CA TYR A 58 5.24 -0.55 -22.06
C TYR A 58 6.27 -0.52 -23.18
N GLN A 59 6.32 -1.56 -24.03
CA GLN A 59 7.25 -1.61 -25.16
C GLN A 59 6.87 -0.65 -26.29
N GLN A 60 5.58 -0.40 -26.53
CA GLN A 60 5.11 0.44 -27.63
C GLN A 60 5.12 1.93 -27.29
N ASN A 61 4.71 2.33 -26.08
CA ASN A 61 4.37 3.72 -25.76
C ASN A 61 4.79 4.12 -24.34
N ARG A 62 6.02 3.78 -23.93
CA ARG A 62 6.54 4.05 -22.59
C ARG A 62 6.38 5.51 -22.14
N ASP A 63 6.67 6.47 -23.01
CA ASP A 63 6.67 7.89 -22.66
C ASP A 63 5.26 8.49 -22.47
N ARG A 64 4.21 7.76 -22.91
CA ARG A 64 2.80 8.18 -22.78
C ARG A 64 2.10 7.55 -21.59
N MET A 65 2.81 6.73 -20.80
CA MET A 65 2.28 6.13 -19.59
C MET A 65 3.09 6.53 -18.37
N LEU A 66 2.43 6.61 -17.22
CA LEU A 66 3.08 6.74 -15.93
C LEU A 66 2.89 5.44 -15.17
N LEU A 67 3.99 4.79 -14.80
CA LEU A 67 4.01 3.64 -13.91
C LEU A 67 4.22 4.14 -12.47
N ILE A 68 3.30 3.79 -11.57
CA ILE A 68 3.35 4.20 -10.17
C ILE A 68 3.47 2.94 -9.31
N ASP A 69 4.63 2.80 -8.66
CA ASP A 69 4.86 1.75 -7.67
C ASP A 69 4.32 2.23 -6.33
N THR A 70 3.34 1.51 -5.78
CA THR A 70 2.66 1.90 -4.54
C THR A 70 3.28 1.29 -3.28
N ARG A 71 4.34 0.49 -3.43
CA ARG A 71 5.04 -0.18 -2.35
C ARG A 71 5.91 0.78 -1.54
N GLN A 72 6.47 0.27 -0.45
CA GLN A 72 7.35 1.03 0.44
C GLN A 72 8.66 1.43 -0.28
N ASP A 73 9.26 2.55 0.14
CA ASP A 73 10.48 3.09 -0.50
C ASP A 73 11.65 2.10 -0.55
N TRP A 74 11.77 1.23 0.46
CA TRP A 74 12.82 0.22 0.50
C TRP A 74 12.59 -0.88 -0.54
N GLU A 75 11.35 -1.32 -0.77
CA GLU A 75 11.00 -2.31 -1.79
C GLU A 75 11.28 -1.77 -3.19
N TYR A 76 10.85 -0.53 -3.43
CA TYR A 76 11.10 0.16 -4.69
C TYR A 76 12.60 0.22 -5.01
N ARG A 77 13.44 0.57 -4.04
CA ARG A 77 14.91 0.63 -4.21
C ARG A 77 15.55 -0.72 -4.53
N THR A 78 14.99 -1.82 -4.02
CA THR A 78 15.52 -3.18 -4.29
C THR A 78 15.20 -3.70 -5.68
N GLY A 79 14.17 -3.15 -6.33
CA GLY A 79 13.79 -3.51 -7.69
C GLY A 79 12.39 -3.02 -8.04
N HIS A 80 12.27 -2.38 -9.20
CA HIS A 80 11.01 -1.83 -9.72
C HIS A 80 11.03 -1.83 -11.26
N ILE A 81 9.85 -1.60 -11.87
CA ILE A 81 9.75 -1.49 -13.33
C ILE A 81 10.48 -0.23 -13.78
N ARG A 82 11.40 -0.34 -14.74
CA ARG A 82 12.26 0.79 -15.15
C ARG A 82 11.44 2.00 -15.59
N GLY A 83 11.68 3.15 -14.94
CA GLY A 83 10.96 4.40 -15.22
C GLY A 83 9.61 4.53 -14.51
N ALA A 84 9.27 3.58 -13.64
CA ALA A 84 8.25 3.83 -12.62
C ALA A 84 8.70 4.95 -11.68
N VAL A 85 7.72 5.57 -11.05
CA VAL A 85 7.88 6.51 -9.94
C VAL A 85 7.24 5.88 -8.70
N ASN A 86 7.77 6.15 -7.51
CA ASN A 86 7.25 5.55 -6.29
C ASN A 86 6.31 6.53 -5.56
N PHE A 87 5.16 6.02 -5.14
CA PHE A 87 4.24 6.71 -4.25
C PHE A 87 3.73 5.71 -3.19
N PRO A 88 4.43 5.56 -2.05
CA PRO A 88 4.06 4.59 -1.03
C PRO A 88 2.65 4.82 -0.49
N MET A 89 1.81 3.79 -0.54
CA MET A 89 0.42 3.84 -0.10
C MET A 89 0.04 2.58 0.67
N GLU A 90 -0.36 2.77 1.92
CA GLU A 90 -0.91 1.70 2.74
C GLU A 90 -2.33 1.36 2.26
N PRO A 91 -2.74 0.07 2.25
CA PRO A 91 -4.04 -0.37 1.74
C PRO A 91 -5.19 -0.08 2.72
N THR A 92 -5.21 1.10 3.33
CA THR A 92 -6.22 1.52 4.30
C THR A 92 -7.00 2.72 3.80
N GLY A 93 -8.29 2.79 4.14
CA GLY A 93 -9.12 3.96 3.81
C GLY A 93 -8.57 5.25 4.42
N TRP A 94 -7.99 5.18 5.61
CA TRP A 94 -7.35 6.31 6.28
C TRP A 94 -6.15 6.85 5.49
N SER A 95 -5.24 5.97 5.04
CA SER A 95 -4.09 6.38 4.23
C SER A 95 -4.54 7.02 2.92
N ARG A 96 -5.52 6.41 2.23
CA ARG A 96 -6.11 6.97 1.00
C ARG A 96 -6.66 8.38 1.21
N TRP A 97 -7.40 8.60 2.29
CA TRP A 97 -7.94 9.92 2.62
C TRP A 97 -6.83 10.92 2.93
N GLN A 98 -5.88 10.56 3.79
CA GLN A 98 -4.79 11.45 4.21
C GLN A 98 -3.86 11.82 3.04
N LYS A 99 -3.58 10.89 2.12
CA LYS A 99 -2.63 11.07 1.01
C LYS A 99 -3.26 11.64 -0.26
N ARG A 100 -4.58 11.86 -0.30
CA ARG A 100 -5.30 12.30 -1.51
C ARG A 100 -4.69 13.55 -2.17
N ALA A 101 -4.43 14.60 -1.39
CA ALA A 101 -3.88 15.84 -1.92
C ALA A 101 -2.43 15.67 -2.44
N ALA A 102 -1.62 14.90 -1.72
CA ALA A 102 -0.25 14.58 -2.13
C ALA A 102 -0.25 13.75 -3.43
N LEU A 103 -1.16 12.79 -3.56
CA LEU A 103 -1.33 12.01 -4.78
C LEU A 103 -1.74 12.90 -5.96
N GLU A 104 -2.69 13.82 -5.75
CA GLU A 104 -3.11 14.75 -6.81
C GLU A 104 -1.95 15.63 -7.30
N GLN A 105 -1.16 16.16 -6.37
CA GLN A 105 0.05 16.93 -6.71
C GLN A 105 1.08 16.06 -7.45
N PHE A 106 1.28 14.82 -7.00
CA PHE A 106 2.21 13.86 -7.60
C PHE A 106 1.83 13.49 -9.04
N LEU A 107 0.54 13.24 -9.29
CA LEU A 107 0.03 12.92 -10.63
C LEU A 107 0.09 14.13 -11.57
N GLY A 108 0.00 15.33 -11.02
CA GLY A 108 0.08 16.57 -11.78
C GLY A 108 -1.21 16.94 -12.53
N LYS A 109 -1.05 17.83 -13.51
CA LYS A 109 -2.17 18.48 -14.22
C LYS A 109 -2.73 17.68 -15.39
N ASP A 110 -1.92 16.79 -15.95
CA ASP A 110 -2.29 15.97 -17.11
C ASP A 110 -3.20 14.82 -16.67
N LYS A 111 -4.51 14.98 -16.88
CA LYS A 111 -5.54 14.00 -16.49
C LYS A 111 -5.82 12.95 -17.57
N GLU A 112 -5.28 13.14 -18.78
CA GLU A 112 -5.50 12.25 -19.92
C GLU A 112 -4.39 11.19 -20.05
N ARG A 113 -3.34 11.29 -19.22
CA ARG A 113 -2.24 10.33 -19.20
C ARG A 113 -2.71 8.95 -18.79
N PHE A 114 -2.18 7.93 -19.44
CA PHE A 114 -2.40 6.55 -19.04
C PHE A 114 -1.61 6.25 -17.76
N LEU A 115 -2.31 6.00 -16.65
CA LEU A 115 -1.71 5.70 -15.36
C LEU A 115 -1.84 4.20 -15.06
N VAL A 116 -0.77 3.59 -14.58
CA VAL A 116 -0.78 2.21 -14.09
C VAL A 116 -0.18 2.18 -12.69
N PHE A 117 -1.02 1.83 -11.72
CA PHE A 117 -0.60 1.56 -10.35
C PHE A 117 -0.30 0.07 -10.20
N TYR A 118 0.80 -0.25 -9.51
CA TYR A 118 1.19 -1.63 -9.21
C TYR A 118 1.84 -1.74 -7.83
#